data_AF-A0A354DGK8-F1
#
_entry.id   AF-A0A354DGK8-F1
#
_cell.length_a   1.000
_cell.length_b   1.000
_cell.length_c   1.000
_cell.angle_alpha   90.00
_cell.angle_beta   90.00
_cell.angle_gamma   90.00
#
_symmetry.space_group_name_H-M   'P 1'
#
loop_
_entity.id
_entity.type
_entity.pdbx_description
1 polymer ?
#
loop_
_entity_poly.entity_id
_entity_poly.type
_entity_poly.pdbx_seq_one_letter_code
_entity_poly.pdbx_strand_id
1 'polypeptide(L)'
;MDRYTKYIIFAFAGWLLFSVSLPTYQIIYTTFNELGIIDNDFIKLTLTFLRIITQLIGLITVFVFTIPILFSAWKQILKLKTRDN
;
A
#
# COMPACT_ATOMS: atom_id res chain seq x y z
N MET A 1 -14.75 18.35 2.00
CA MET A 1 -13.84 17.29 2.48
C MET A 1 -12.43 17.83 2.48
N ASP A 2 -11.81 17.90 3.66
CA ASP A 2 -10.54 18.58 3.87
C ASP A 2 -9.40 17.89 3.10
N ARG A 3 -8.40 18.66 2.64
CA ARG A 3 -7.33 18.16 1.75
C ARG A 3 -6.51 17.06 2.45
N TYR A 4 -6.32 17.21 3.76
CA TYR A 4 -5.64 16.22 4.61
C TYR A 4 -6.43 14.92 4.76
N THR A 5 -7.75 14.99 4.91
CA THR A 5 -8.61 13.81 4.99
C THR A 5 -8.50 12.95 3.73
N LYS A 6 -8.41 13.59 2.55
CA LYS A 6 -8.19 12.87 1.29
C LYS A 6 -6.85 12.13 1.28
N TYR A 7 -5.76 12.77 1.70
CA TYR A 7 -4.44 12.13 1.78
C TYR A 7 -4.41 10.96 2.76
N ILE A 8 -5.06 11.09 3.92
CA ILE A 8 -5.19 10.00 4.90
C ILE A 8 -5.93 8.82 4.27
N ILE A 9 -7.05 9.06 3.57
CA ILE A 9 -7.82 8.00 2.92
C ILE A 9 -7.01 7.31 1.81
N PHE A 10 -6.28 8.06 0.99
CA PHE A 10 -5.43 7.46 -0.04
C PHE A 10 -4.27 6.66 0.55
N ALA A 11 -3.63 7.16 1.62
CA ALA A 11 -2.60 6.40 2.35
C ALA A 11 -3.18 5.10 2.94
N PHE A 12 -4.37 5.17 3.53
CA PHE A 12 -5.06 4.02 4.09
C PHE A 12 -5.50 3.00 3.02
N ALA A 13 -5.98 3.48 1.88
CA ALA A 13 -6.31 2.64 0.73
C ALA A 13 -5.07 1.94 0.16
N GLY A 14 -3.94 2.65 0.04
CA GLY A 14 -2.66 2.07 -0.35
C GLY A 14 -2.16 1.01 0.63
N TRP A 15 -2.33 1.26 1.93
CA TRP A 15 -1.99 0.31 2.99
C TRP A 15 -2.86 -0.95 2.92
N LEU A 16 -4.17 -0.79 2.73
CA LEU A 16 -5.10 -1.91 2.56
C LEU A 16 -4.75 -2.76 1.35
N LEU A 17 -4.49 -2.13 0.20
CA LEU A 17 -4.06 -2.83 -1.01
C LEU A 17 -2.77 -3.63 -0.76
N PHE A 18 -1.80 -3.02 -0.08
CA PHE A 18 -0.56 -3.70 0.29
C PHE A 18 -0.81 -4.89 1.22
N SER A 19 -1.61 -4.70 2.28
CA SER A 19 -1.90 -5.71 3.29
C SER A 19 -2.68 -6.91 2.72
N VAL A 20 -3.66 -6.66 1.86
CA VAL A 20 -4.53 -7.69 1.28
C VAL A 20 -3.87 -8.42 0.10
N SER A 21 -2.86 -7.82 -0.54
CA SER A 21 -2.16 -8.42 -1.70
C SER A 21 -1.57 -9.80 -1.41
N LEU A 22 -1.01 -9.99 -0.22
CA LEU A 22 -0.30 -11.21 0.19
C LEU A 22 -1.24 -12.40 0.47
N PRO A 23 -2.29 -12.25 1.30
CA PRO A 23 -3.28 -13.32 1.47
C PRO A 23 -4.06 -13.58 0.19
N THR A 24 -4.38 -12.55 -0.62
CA THR A 24 -5.05 -12.75 -1.90
C THR A 24 -4.21 -13.57 -2.88
N TYR A 25 -2.90 -13.29 -2.97
CA TYR A 25 -1.99 -14.10 -3.76
C TYR A 25 -1.96 -15.56 -3.29
N GLN A 26 -1.93 -15.80 -1.97
CA GLN A 26 -1.94 -17.15 -1.42
C GLN A 26 -3.20 -17.90 -1.80
N ILE A 27 -4.38 -17.28 -1.63
CA ILE A 27 -5.67 -17.89 -1.98
C ILE A 27 -5.70 -18.25 -3.47
N ILE A 28 -5.35 -17.31 -4.34
CA ILE A 28 -5.29 -17.53 -5.79
C ILE A 28 -4.29 -18.65 -6.10
N TYR A 29 -3.09 -18.61 -5.54
CA TYR A 29 -2.08 -19.64 -5.77
C TYR A 29 -2.57 -21.03 -5.34
N THR A 30 -3.18 -21.18 -4.17
CA THR A 30 -3.74 -22.47 -3.73
C THR A 30 -4.86 -22.96 -4.66
N THR A 31 -5.79 -22.09 -5.05
CA THR A 31 -6.89 -22.47 -5.95
C THR A 31 -6.39 -22.89 -7.33
N PHE A 32 -5.45 -22.14 -7.91
CA PHE A 32 -4.87 -22.51 -9.22
C PHE A 32 -4.02 -23.78 -9.14
N ASN A 33 -3.44 -24.10 -7.98
CA ASN A 33 -2.67 -25.31 -7.76
C ASN A 33 -3.59 -26.53 -7.61
N GLU A 34 -4.70 -26.39 -6.88
CA GLU A 34 -5.74 -27.41 -6.79
C GLU A 34 -6.39 -27.72 -8.15
N LEU A 35 -6.48 -26.73 -9.03
CA LEU A 35 -6.97 -26.89 -10.40
C LEU A 35 -5.92 -27.48 -11.37
N GLY A 36 -4.68 -27.71 -10.93
CA GLY A 36 -3.58 -28.21 -11.78
C GLY A 36 -3.11 -27.22 -12.84
N ILE A 37 -3.43 -25.93 -12.70
CA ILE A 37 -3.12 -24.88 -13.69
C ILE A 37 -1.71 -24.29 -13.45
N ILE A 38 -1.21 -24.37 -12.22
CA ILE A 38 0.09 -23.77 -11.81
C ILE A 38 1.33 -24.51 -12.32
N ASP A 39 1.18 -25.70 -12.89
CA ASP A 39 2.29 -26.42 -13.55
C ASP A 39 2.84 -25.68 -14.77
N ASN A 40 2.12 -24.68 -15.27
CA ASN A 40 2.64 -23.76 -16.26
C ASN A 40 3.50 -22.67 -15.59
N ASP A 41 4.83 -22.77 -15.77
CA ASP A 41 5.81 -21.79 -15.29
C ASP A 41 5.45 -20.35 -15.67
N PHE A 42 4.81 -20.13 -16.82
CA PHE A 42 4.36 -18.81 -17.25
C PHE A 42 3.28 -18.20 -16.33
N ILE A 43 2.34 -19.03 -15.86
CA ILE A 43 1.25 -18.61 -14.97
C ILE A 43 1.81 -18.28 -13.59
N LYS A 44 2.69 -19.14 -13.07
CA LYS A 44 3.38 -18.91 -11.80
C LYS A 44 4.20 -17.62 -11.81
N LEU A 45 4.95 -17.38 -12.90
CA LEU A 45 5.71 -16.16 -13.10
C LEU A 45 4.80 -14.93 -13.14
N THR A 46 3.70 -15.00 -13.90
CA THR A 46 2.72 -13.90 -14.05
C THR A 46 2.08 -13.53 -12.72
N LEU A 47 1.64 -14.51 -11.93
CA LEU A 47 1.06 -14.28 -10.60
C LEU A 47 2.09 -13.65 -9.64
N THR A 48 3.34 -14.09 -9.72
CA THR A 48 4.43 -13.53 -8.90
C THR A 48 4.72 -12.08 -9.28
N PHE A 49 4.80 -11.76 -10.57
CA PHE A 49 4.98 -10.39 -11.05
C PHE A 49 3.80 -9.49 -10.64
N LEU A 50 2.57 -9.97 -10.80
CA LEU A 50 1.38 -9.23 -10.41
C LEU A 50 1.41 -8.87 -8.94
N ARG A 51 1.77 -9.83 -8.07
CA ARG A 51 1.96 -9.59 -6.63
C ARG A 51 2.99 -8.49 -6.38
N ILE A 52 4.18 -8.58 -6.99
CA ILE A 52 5.26 -7.60 -6.78
C ILE A 52 4.80 -6.20 -7.21
N ILE A 53 4.15 -6.08 -8.36
CA ILE A 53 3.65 -4.80 -8.87
C ILE A 53 2.59 -4.21 -7.92
N THR A 54 1.62 -5.01 -7.47
CA THR A 54 0.60 -4.54 -6.52
C THR A 54 1.23 -4.09 -5.20
N GLN A 55 2.23 -4.81 -4.70
CA GLN A 55 2.95 -4.44 -3.48
C GLN A 55 3.72 -3.13 -3.64
N LEU A 56 4.42 -2.96 -4.77
CA LEU A 56 5.14 -1.72 -5.06
C LEU A 56 4.18 -0.52 -5.18
N ILE A 57 3.05 -0.68 -5.88
CA ILE A 57 2.04 0.36 -6.01
C ILE A 57 1.46 0.73 -4.63
N GLY A 58 1.10 -0.27 -3.82
CA GLY A 58 0.59 -0.05 -2.47
C GLY A 58 1.60 0.72 -1.60
N LEU A 59 2.87 0.29 -1.62
CA LEU A 59 3.95 0.94 -0.87
C LEU A 59 4.19 2.39 -1.33
N ILE A 60 4.30 2.61 -2.64
CA ILE A 60 4.49 3.95 -3.23
C ILE A 60 3.32 4.86 -2.85
N THR A 61 2.10 4.36 -2.92
CA THR A 61 0.89 5.10 -2.54
C THR A 61 0.96 5.53 -1.08
N VAL A 62 1.31 4.62 -0.17
CA VAL A 62 1.48 4.95 1.26
C VAL A 62 2.54 6.03 1.45
N PHE A 63 3.72 5.90 0.83
CA PHE A 63 4.80 6.89 0.98
C PHE A 63 4.41 8.26 0.43
N VAL A 64 3.90 8.33 -0.80
CA VAL A 64 3.53 9.59 -1.46
C VAL A 64 2.49 10.36 -0.66
N PHE A 65 1.54 9.66 -0.04
CA PHE A 65 0.47 10.30 0.73
C PHE A 65 0.80 10.53 2.21
N THR A 66 1.75 9.78 2.78
CA THR A 66 2.17 9.94 4.19
C THR A 66 3.16 11.10 4.38
N ILE A 67 4.06 11.34 3.41
CA ILE A 67 5.07 12.41 3.50
C ILE A 67 4.43 13.81 3.73
N PRO A 68 3.38 14.23 2.97
CA PRO A 68 2.73 15.51 3.18
C PRO A 68 2.09 15.65 4.58
N ILE A 69 1.56 14.55 5.12
CA ILE A 69 0.93 14.50 6.44
C ILE A 69 1.99 14.72 7.52
N LEU A 70 3.10 13.98 7.46
CA LEU A 70 4.23 14.12 8.39
C LEU A 70 4.81 15.54 8.38
N PHE A 71 5.03 16.11 7.19
CA PHE A 71 5.57 17.46 7.06
C PHE A 71 4.62 18.52 7.65
N SER A 72 3.32 18.36 7.43
CA SER A 72 2.31 19.24 7.99
C SER A 72 2.26 19.15 9.53
N ALA A 73 2.29 17.94 10.09
CA ALA A 73 2.31 17.72 11.53
C ALA A 73 3.58 18.29 12.17
N TRP A 74 4.75 18.06 11.55
CA TRP A 74 6.03 18.62 12.00
C TRP A 74 6.01 20.14 12.05
N LYS A 75 5.47 20.78 10.99
CA LYS A 75 5.34 22.25 10.93
C LYS A 75 4.42 22.80 12.04
N GLN A 76 3.36 22.09 12.40
CA GLN A 76 2.49 22.50 13.51
C GLN A 76 3.20 22.40 14.86
N ILE A 77 3.95 21.32 15.10
CA ILE A 77 4.72 21.12 16.34
C ILE A 77 5.77 22.23 16.51
N LEU A 78 6.49 22.58 15.44
CA LEU A 78 7.46 23.68 15.48
C LEU A 78 6.81 25.03 15.84
N LYS A 79 5.62 25.31 15.32
CA LYS A 79 4.88 26.54 15.66
C LYS A 79 4.39 26.59 17.10
N LEU A 80 4.03 25.44 17.69
CA LEU A 80 3.66 25.38 19.10
C LEU A 80 4.89 25.63 19.98
N LYS A 81 6.02 25.00 19.64
CA LYS A 81 7.28 25.17 20.39
C LYS A 81 7.81 26.61 20.41
N THR A 82 7.62 27.38 19.34
CA THR A 82 8.02 28.80 19.32
C THR A 82 7.05 29.75 20.01
N ARG A 83 5.87 29.28 20.44
CA ARG A 83 4.87 30.10 21.15
C ARG A 83 5.00 30.01 22.67
N ASP A 84 5.64 28.94 23.16
CA ASP A 84 5.89 28.68 24.58
C ASP A 84 7.27 29.20 25.06
N ASN A 85 8.08 29.76 24.16
CA ASN A 85 9.34 30.48 24.45
C ASN A 85 9.14 31.99 24.31
#